data_AF-A0A504YMI9-F1
#
_entry.id   AF-A0A504YMI9-F1
#
_cell.length_a   1.000
_cell.length_b   1.000
_cell.length_c   1.000
_cell.angle_alpha   90.00
_cell.angle_beta   90.00
_cell.angle_gamma   90.00
#
_symmetry.space_group_name_H-M   'P 1'
#
loop_
_entity.id
_entity.type
_entity.pdbx_description
1 polymer ?
#
loop_
_entity_poly.entity_id
_entity_poly.type
_entity_poly.pdbx_seq_one_letter_code
_entity_poly.pdbx_strand_id
1 'polypeptide(L)'
;MAAFDLSDPKAVVSPGGVGFDINCGVRLIRTNLTMKDVLPVKEKLTQTLFDHIPVGVGSKGVIPMNAQALEEALEMGMDWSLRQGYVWADDKEHCEEYGRMLQADPNKVSSRAKKRGLPQLGTLGAGNHYAEIQVVEEIFDRHAATKMGIDQLNQVVLMIHCGSRGMGHQVTAVFA
;
A
#
# COMPACT_ATOMS: atom_id res chain seq x y z
N MET A 1 7.25 -17.33 -9.57
CA MET A 1 6.16 -17.53 -8.58
C MET A 1 5.85 -19.02 -8.53
N ALA A 2 5.65 -19.60 -7.34
CA ALA A 2 5.24 -21.00 -7.19
C ALA A 2 3.71 -21.06 -7.13
N ALA A 3 3.10 -22.00 -7.85
CA ALA A 3 1.66 -22.25 -7.83
C ALA A 3 1.40 -23.66 -7.30
N PHE A 4 0.33 -23.84 -6.54
CA PHE A 4 -0.08 -25.11 -5.93
C PHE A 4 -1.55 -25.38 -6.24
N ASP A 5 -1.87 -26.65 -6.55
CA ASP A 5 -3.21 -27.08 -6.92
C ASP A 5 -4.05 -27.31 -5.66
N LEU A 6 -5.12 -26.53 -5.47
CA LEU A 6 -6.02 -26.65 -4.31
C LEU A 6 -6.79 -27.98 -4.28
N SER A 7 -6.87 -28.71 -5.41
CA SER A 7 -7.51 -30.02 -5.46
C SER A 7 -6.58 -31.16 -5.01
N ASP A 8 -5.26 -30.93 -4.98
CA ASP A 8 -4.30 -31.90 -4.46
C ASP A 8 -4.27 -31.83 -2.92
N PRO A 9 -4.64 -32.89 -2.18
CA PRO A 9 -4.59 -32.90 -0.72
C PRO A 9 -3.17 -32.78 -0.15
N LYS A 10 -2.13 -32.93 -0.97
CA LYS A 10 -0.73 -32.71 -0.59
C LYS A 10 -0.26 -31.28 -0.86
N ALA A 11 -1.09 -30.42 -1.45
CA ALA A 11 -0.76 -29.03 -1.65
C ALA A 11 -0.52 -28.33 -0.31
N VAL A 12 0.40 -27.37 -0.33
CA VAL A 12 0.85 -26.67 0.87
C VAL A 12 0.77 -25.17 0.65
N VAL A 13 0.55 -24.45 1.74
CA VAL A 13 0.75 -23.01 1.80
C VAL A 13 1.92 -22.77 2.74
N SER A 14 2.94 -22.06 2.26
CA SER A 14 4.12 -21.71 3.06
C SER A 14 4.14 -20.20 3.30
N PRO A 15 4.05 -19.72 4.55
CA PRO A 15 4.20 -18.30 4.86
C PRO A 15 5.54 -17.73 4.39
N GLY A 16 6.60 -18.54 4.40
CA GLY A 16 7.92 -18.15 3.87
C GLY A 16 7.93 -17.93 2.36
N GLY A 17 7.01 -18.54 1.60
CA GLY A 17 6.83 -18.29 0.18
C GLY A 17 6.09 -16.98 -0.14
N VAL A 18 5.40 -16.40 0.84
CA VAL A 18 4.74 -15.09 0.74
C VAL A 18 5.68 -13.99 1.24
N GLY A 19 6.34 -14.21 2.38
CA GLY A 19 7.25 -13.26 3.02
C GLY A 19 6.68 -12.69 4.32
N PHE A 20 7.53 -11.95 5.06
CA PHE A 20 7.16 -11.38 6.34
C PHE A 20 6.31 -10.12 6.20
N ASP A 21 6.64 -9.21 5.28
CA ASP A 21 5.79 -8.04 5.02
C ASP A 21 4.71 -8.41 4.00
N ILE A 22 3.64 -9.04 4.49
CA ILE A 22 2.52 -9.49 3.68
C ILE A 22 1.96 -8.29 2.91
N ASN A 23 1.74 -8.46 1.60
CA ASN A 23 1.25 -7.39 0.72
C ASN A 23 2.13 -6.12 0.74
N CYS A 24 3.44 -6.26 0.94
CA CYS A 24 4.39 -5.21 0.56
C CYS A 24 4.27 -5.00 -0.96
N GLY A 25 3.90 -3.79 -1.35
CA GLY A 25 3.46 -3.51 -2.70
C GLY A 25 3.63 -2.04 -3.07
N VAL A 26 3.42 -1.77 -4.35
CA VAL A 26 3.64 -0.45 -4.94
C VAL A 26 2.33 0.11 -5.45
N ARG A 27 2.08 1.38 -5.17
CA ARG A 27 1.01 2.17 -5.79
C ARG A 27 1.61 3.34 -6.55
N LEU A 28 1.21 3.49 -7.81
CA LEU A 28 1.59 4.63 -8.64
C LEU A 28 0.38 5.57 -8.79
N ILE A 29 0.56 6.83 -8.46
CA ILE A 29 -0.46 7.88 -8.59
C ILE A 29 0.02 8.84 -9.68
N ARG A 30 -0.73 8.92 -10.77
CA ARG A 30 -0.46 9.87 -11.85
C ARG A 30 -0.95 11.27 -11.46
N THR A 31 -0.33 12.28 -12.06
CA THR A 31 -0.83 13.66 -12.00
C THR A 31 -0.95 14.23 -13.41
N ASN A 32 -1.62 15.38 -13.54
CA ASN A 32 -1.58 16.17 -14.77
C ASN A 32 -0.41 17.18 -14.77
N LEU A 33 0.44 17.16 -13.74
CA LEU A 33 1.57 18.07 -13.59
C LEU A 33 2.77 17.60 -14.40
N THR A 34 3.62 18.56 -14.74
CA THR A 34 4.91 18.32 -15.37
C THR A 34 6.05 18.75 -14.47
N MET A 35 7.27 18.35 -14.83
CA MET A 35 8.50 18.77 -14.16
C MET A 35 8.57 20.30 -14.02
N LYS A 36 8.09 21.06 -15.02
CA LYS A 36 8.09 22.54 -14.98
C LYS A 36 7.19 23.10 -13.88
N ASP A 37 6.09 22.42 -13.57
CA ASP A 37 5.14 22.84 -12.53
C ASP A 37 5.67 22.55 -11.12
N VAL A 38 6.42 21.45 -10.98
CA VAL A 38 6.88 20.96 -9.67
C VAL A 38 8.25 21.52 -9.29
N LEU A 39 9.16 21.75 -10.24
CA LEU A 39 10.51 22.26 -9.97
C LEU A 39 10.55 23.53 -9.11
N PRO A 40 9.69 24.55 -9.34
CA PRO A 40 9.69 25.77 -8.52
C PRO A 40 9.27 25.56 -7.07
N VAL A 41 8.60 24.45 -6.75
CA VAL A 41 8.04 24.15 -5.43
C VAL A 41 8.57 22.85 -4.83
N LYS A 42 9.60 22.24 -5.44
CA LYS A 42 10.03 20.87 -5.11
C LYS A 42 10.39 20.71 -3.63
N GLU A 43 11.10 21.66 -3.03
CA GLU A 43 11.49 21.60 -1.61
C GLU A 43 10.26 21.69 -0.71
N LYS A 44 9.35 22.63 -1.01
CA LYS A 44 8.11 22.80 -0.25
C LYS A 44 7.22 21.57 -0.37
N LEU A 45 7.08 21.01 -1.57
CA LEU A 45 6.28 19.82 -1.81
C LEU A 45 6.87 18.60 -1.07
N THR A 46 8.18 18.42 -1.14
CA THR A 46 8.87 17.31 -0.46
C THR A 46 8.72 17.42 1.04
N GLN A 47 8.92 18.61 1.61
CA GLN A 47 8.71 18.85 3.04
C GLN A 47 7.25 18.62 3.43
N THR A 48 6.30 19.10 2.63
CA THR A 48 4.86 18.91 2.90
C THR A 48 4.50 17.43 2.91
N LEU A 49 5.01 16.63 1.97
CA LEU A 49 4.81 15.19 1.96
C LEU A 49 5.42 14.53 3.20
N PHE A 50 6.64 14.91 3.58
CA PHE A 50 7.28 14.40 4.78
C PHE A 50 6.50 14.72 6.07
N ASP A 51 5.94 15.92 6.16
CA ASP A 51 5.14 16.35 7.31
C ASP A 51 3.79 15.60 7.41
N HIS A 52 3.21 15.21 6.28
CA HIS A 52 1.90 14.55 6.23
C HIS A 52 1.95 13.02 6.14
N ILE A 53 3.09 12.45 5.76
CA ILE A 53 3.29 11.01 5.61
C ILE A 53 4.26 10.54 6.69
N PRO A 54 3.78 9.98 7.81
CA PRO A 54 4.67 9.54 8.87
C PRO A 54 5.60 8.41 8.41
N VAL A 55 6.90 8.60 8.62
CA VAL A 55 7.96 7.64 8.29
C VAL A 55 8.74 7.23 9.54
N GLY A 56 9.46 6.11 9.45
CA GLY A 56 10.37 5.64 10.49
C GLY A 56 9.83 4.52 11.37
N VAL A 57 10.76 3.84 12.06
CA VAL A 57 10.44 2.75 12.98
C VAL A 57 9.74 3.30 14.22
N GLY A 58 8.57 2.75 14.54
CA GLY A 58 7.79 3.18 15.72
C GLY A 58 6.99 4.46 15.53
N SER A 59 7.01 5.04 14.33
CA SER A 59 6.13 6.15 13.96
C SER A 59 4.66 5.73 14.08
N LYS A 60 3.81 6.68 14.45
CA LYS A 60 2.37 6.47 14.61
C LYS A 60 1.62 7.06 13.43
N GLY A 61 0.59 6.35 13.01
CA GLY A 61 -0.34 6.77 11.98
C GLY A 61 -1.08 8.05 12.34
N VAL A 62 -1.38 8.86 11.32
CA VAL A 62 -2.27 10.02 11.44
C VAL A 62 -3.75 9.63 11.42
N ILE A 63 -4.06 8.40 11.00
CA ILE A 63 -5.42 7.86 10.95
C ILE A 63 -5.82 7.43 12.38
N PRO A 64 -6.84 8.05 12.99
CA PRO A 64 -7.34 7.62 14.29
C PRO A 64 -7.85 6.18 14.21
N MET A 65 -7.27 5.30 15.02
CA MET A 65 -7.56 3.87 14.96
C MET A 65 -7.82 3.30 16.35
N ASN A 66 -8.93 2.58 16.49
CA ASN A 66 -9.24 1.77 17.66
C ASN A 66 -9.32 0.28 17.26
N ALA A 67 -9.49 -0.61 18.23
CA ALA A 67 -9.48 -2.05 17.97
C ALA A 67 -10.58 -2.47 16.98
N GLN A 68 -11.79 -1.93 17.11
CA GLN A 68 -12.91 -2.23 16.23
C GLN A 68 -12.65 -1.74 14.80
N ALA A 69 -12.21 -0.50 14.63
CA ALA A 69 -11.89 0.08 13.33
C ALA A 69 -10.78 -0.71 12.62
N LEU A 70 -9.81 -1.26 13.35
CA LEU A 70 -8.78 -2.11 12.78
C LEU A 70 -9.35 -3.44 12.28
N GLU A 71 -10.26 -4.07 13.02
CA GLU A 71 -10.91 -5.31 12.59
C GLU A 71 -11.74 -5.09 11.33
N GLU A 72 -12.49 -3.99 11.30
CA GLU A 72 -13.24 -3.59 10.12
C GLU A 72 -12.31 -3.31 8.92
N ALA A 73 -11.18 -2.63 9.13
CA ALA A 73 -10.19 -2.38 8.09
C ALA A 73 -9.54 -3.67 7.56
N LEU A 74 -9.29 -4.66 8.43
CA LEU A 74 -8.77 -5.97 8.05
C LEU A 74 -9.75 -6.75 7.16
N GLU A 75 -11.05 -6.67 7.43
CA GLU A 75 -12.09 -7.40 6.69
C GLU A 75 -12.49 -6.70 5.38
N MET A 76 -12.56 -5.36 5.40
CA MET A 76 -13.09 -4.57 4.29
C MET A 76 -12.00 -3.97 3.38
N GLY A 77 -10.73 -3.93 3.80
CA GLY A 77 -9.65 -3.36 3.00
C GLY A 77 -9.96 -1.93 2.54
N MET A 78 -9.83 -1.65 1.24
CA MET A 78 -10.13 -0.33 0.68
C MET A 78 -11.58 0.12 0.83
N ASP A 79 -12.55 -0.79 0.97
CA ASP A 79 -13.94 -0.41 1.22
C ASP A 79 -14.09 0.32 2.58
N TRP A 80 -13.27 -0.05 3.58
CA TRP A 80 -13.20 0.69 4.83
C TRP A 80 -12.66 2.10 4.60
N SER A 81 -11.55 2.23 3.86
CA SER A 81 -10.94 3.53 3.55
C SER A 81 -11.92 4.45 2.81
N LEU A 82 -12.71 3.90 1.88
CA LEU A 82 -13.74 4.62 1.15
C LEU A 82 -14.83 5.14 2.09
N ARG A 83 -15.33 4.26 2.98
CA ARG A 83 -16.36 4.62 3.96
C ARG A 83 -15.88 5.70 4.95
N GLN A 84 -14.59 5.72 5.27
CA GLN A 84 -13.99 6.77 6.12
C GLN A 84 -13.64 8.06 5.36
N GLY A 85 -13.76 8.08 4.03
CA GLY A 85 -13.47 9.26 3.19
C GLY A 85 -11.99 9.49 2.90
N TYR A 86 -11.14 8.46 2.99
CA TYR A 86 -9.71 8.56 2.68
C TYR A 86 -9.37 8.34 1.20
N VAL A 87 -10.30 7.76 0.44
CA VAL A 87 -10.12 7.41 -0.98
C VAL A 87 -11.40 7.72 -1.75
N TRP A 88 -11.29 7.82 -3.07
CA TRP A 88 -12.44 7.94 -3.98
C TRP A 88 -12.98 6.57 -4.37
N ALA A 89 -14.21 6.54 -4.90
CA ALA A 89 -14.82 5.30 -5.37
C ALA A 89 -13.95 4.62 -6.45
N ASP A 90 -13.47 5.41 -7.42
CA ASP A 90 -12.67 4.95 -8.56
C ASP A 90 -11.30 4.40 -8.15
N ASP A 91 -10.79 4.74 -6.96
CA ASP A 91 -9.48 4.25 -6.49
C ASP A 91 -9.46 2.72 -6.34
N LYS A 92 -10.61 2.09 -6.08
CA LYS A 92 -10.70 0.63 -5.96
C LYS A 92 -10.54 -0.07 -7.30
N GLU A 93 -11.02 0.54 -8.38
CA GLU A 93 -10.95 -0.03 -9.73
C GLU A 93 -9.51 -0.09 -10.25
N HIS A 94 -8.61 0.66 -9.60
CA HIS A 94 -7.19 0.74 -9.91
C HIS A 94 -6.32 0.05 -8.85
N CYS A 95 -6.91 -0.89 -8.11
CA CYS A 95 -6.20 -1.76 -7.18
C CYS A 95 -6.38 -3.23 -7.53
N GLU A 96 -5.30 -4.00 -7.38
CA GLU A 96 -5.36 -5.46 -7.38
C GLU A 96 -6.38 -5.94 -6.33
N GLU A 97 -7.18 -6.95 -6.68
CA GLU A 97 -8.30 -7.45 -5.87
C GLU A 97 -9.30 -6.37 -5.43
N TYR A 98 -9.40 -5.26 -6.17
CA TYR A 98 -10.17 -4.08 -5.76
C TYR A 98 -9.80 -3.54 -4.36
N GLY A 99 -8.57 -3.85 -3.91
CA GLY A 99 -8.07 -3.48 -2.59
C GLY A 99 -8.67 -4.28 -1.43
N ARG A 100 -9.29 -5.45 -1.69
CA ARG A 100 -9.89 -6.30 -0.66
C ARG A 100 -9.94 -7.78 -1.05
N MET A 101 -9.39 -8.63 -0.18
CA MET A 101 -9.57 -10.08 -0.28
C MET A 101 -10.79 -10.53 0.54
N LEU A 102 -11.77 -11.19 -0.10
CA LEU A 102 -13.04 -11.56 0.54
C LEU A 102 -12.91 -12.62 1.64
N GLN A 103 -11.82 -13.38 1.65
CA GLN A 103 -11.55 -14.46 2.60
C GLN A 103 -10.86 -13.95 3.88
N ALA A 104 -10.63 -12.63 4.00
CA ALA A 104 -10.01 -12.05 5.19
C ALA A 104 -10.89 -12.26 6.44
N ASP A 105 -10.34 -12.93 7.46
CA ASP A 105 -10.98 -13.15 8.75
C ASP A 105 -10.13 -12.53 9.87
N PRO A 106 -10.54 -11.39 10.45
CA PRO A 106 -9.83 -10.74 11.55
C PRO A 106 -9.65 -11.63 12.78
N ASN A 107 -10.47 -12.68 12.97
CA ASN A 107 -10.35 -13.60 14.09
C ASN A 107 -9.15 -14.54 13.97
N LYS A 108 -8.61 -14.72 12.76
CA LYS A 108 -7.37 -15.49 12.54
C LYS A 108 -6.11 -14.68 12.83
N VAL A 109 -6.25 -13.37 13.05
CA VAL A 109 -5.13 -12.48 13.35
C VAL A 109 -4.92 -12.40 14.87
N SER A 110 -3.73 -12.79 15.34
CA SER A 110 -3.41 -12.78 16.78
C SER A 110 -3.55 -11.38 17.40
N SER A 111 -3.91 -11.33 18.69
CA SER A 111 -3.99 -10.08 19.45
C SER A 111 -2.65 -9.33 19.48
N ARG A 112 -1.53 -10.07 19.46
CA ARG A 112 -0.18 -9.50 19.35
C ARG A 112 0.04 -8.79 18.02
N ALA A 113 -0.39 -9.39 16.90
CA ALA A 113 -0.28 -8.77 15.58
C ALA A 113 -1.16 -7.51 15.49
N LYS A 114 -2.41 -7.60 15.94
CA LYS A 114 -3.33 -6.44 16.00
C LYS A 114 -2.74 -5.31 16.84
N LYS A 115 -2.24 -5.59 18.06
CA LYS A 115 -1.62 -4.59 18.95
C LYS A 115 -0.40 -3.92 18.32
N ARG A 116 0.39 -4.65 17.53
CA ARG A 116 1.57 -4.12 16.84
C ARG A 116 1.19 -3.27 15.62
N GLY A 117 0.16 -3.66 14.87
CA GLY A 117 -0.31 -2.97 13.67
C GLY A 117 -1.18 -1.74 13.96
N LEU A 118 -1.97 -1.77 15.04
CA LEU A 118 -2.93 -0.73 15.40
C LEU A 118 -2.38 0.71 15.32
N PRO A 119 -1.21 1.04 15.90
CA PRO A 119 -0.70 2.41 15.82
C PRO A 119 -0.03 2.75 14.48
N GLN A 120 0.11 1.82 13.54
CA GLN A 120 0.95 1.96 12.35
C GLN A 120 0.17 2.22 11.05
N LEU A 121 -1.17 2.15 11.08
CA LEU A 121 -1.97 2.39 9.87
C LEU A 121 -1.78 3.84 9.38
N GLY A 122 -1.51 4.01 8.09
CA GLY A 122 -1.22 5.33 7.52
C GLY A 122 0.21 5.81 7.79
N THR A 123 1.17 4.88 7.91
CA THR A 123 2.61 5.19 7.95
C THR A 123 3.33 4.45 6.82
N LEU A 124 4.43 4.99 6.28
CA LEU A 124 5.26 4.26 5.31
C LEU A 124 6.04 3.14 6.00
N GLY A 125 6.67 3.47 7.13
CA GLY A 125 7.62 2.60 7.78
C GLY A 125 9.07 2.89 7.54
N ALA A 126 9.85 1.81 7.44
CA ALA A 126 11.30 1.82 7.30
C ALA A 126 11.71 0.67 6.37
N GLY A 127 13.01 0.52 6.13
CA GLY A 127 13.54 -0.46 5.17
C GLY A 127 13.53 0.12 3.76
N ASN A 128 13.05 -0.66 2.79
CA ASN A 128 12.93 -0.25 1.39
C ASN A 128 11.62 0.53 1.09
N HIS A 129 10.88 0.96 2.11
CA HIS A 129 9.62 1.69 1.95
C HIS A 129 9.87 3.18 1.73
N TYR A 130 9.14 3.77 0.78
CA TYR A 130 9.31 5.15 0.35
C TYR A 130 8.04 5.74 -0.24
N ALA A 131 8.00 7.07 -0.35
CA ALA A 131 7.09 7.81 -1.21
C ALA A 131 7.94 8.75 -2.06
N GLU A 132 7.94 8.56 -3.37
CA GLU A 132 8.83 9.24 -4.30
C GLU A 132 8.05 10.01 -5.35
N ILE A 133 8.42 11.28 -5.53
CA ILE A 133 7.99 12.08 -6.68
C ILE A 133 8.93 11.76 -7.84
N GLN A 134 8.38 11.22 -8.91
CA GLN A 134 9.14 10.75 -10.07
C GLN A 134 8.70 11.49 -11.33
N VAL A 135 9.56 11.47 -12.35
CA VAL A 135 9.33 12.12 -13.64
C VAL A 135 9.42 11.07 -14.74
N VAL A 136 8.43 11.05 -15.63
CA VAL A 136 8.42 10.16 -16.81
C VAL A 136 9.44 10.68 -17.83
N GLU A 137 10.63 10.08 -17.86
CA GLU A 137 11.71 10.48 -18.76
C GLU A 137 11.62 9.81 -20.14
N GLU A 138 11.13 8.58 -20.20
CA GLU A 138 11.03 7.79 -21.43
C GLU A 138 9.72 6.99 -21.48
N ILE A 139 9.16 6.81 -22.69
CA ILE A 139 7.97 6.00 -22.94
C ILE A 139 8.30 4.99 -24.05
N PHE A 140 8.38 3.71 -23.67
CA PHE A 140 8.70 2.60 -24.58
C PHE A 140 7.49 2.14 -25.39
N ASP A 141 6.31 2.07 -24.76
CA ASP A 141 5.03 1.75 -25.41
C ASP A 141 4.04 2.87 -25.16
N ARG A 142 3.81 3.66 -26.20
CA ARG A 142 2.89 4.81 -26.14
C ARG A 142 1.43 4.39 -25.98
N HIS A 143 1.02 3.25 -26.55
CA HIS A 143 -0.35 2.80 -26.45
C HIS A 143 -0.67 2.39 -25.01
N ALA A 144 0.19 1.57 -24.41
CA ALA A 144 0.04 1.14 -23.03
C ALA A 144 0.12 2.33 -22.06
N ALA A 145 1.08 3.23 -22.25
CA ALA A 145 1.25 4.40 -21.39
C ALA A 145 0.01 5.30 -21.39
N THR A 146 -0.57 5.61 -22.56
CA THR A 146 -1.82 6.39 -22.65
C THR A 146 -2.99 5.69 -21.97
N LYS A 147 -3.08 4.36 -22.05
CA LYS A 147 -4.10 3.59 -21.30
C LYS A 147 -3.93 3.68 -19.78
N MET A 148 -2.72 3.91 -19.30
CA MET A 148 -2.40 4.16 -17.89
C MET A 148 -2.48 5.65 -17.50
N GLY A 149 -2.84 6.54 -18.43
CA GLY A 149 -2.89 8.00 -18.22
C GLY A 149 -1.51 8.65 -18.10
N ILE A 150 -0.49 8.02 -18.69
CA ILE A 150 0.87 8.56 -18.87
C ILE A 150 1.00 8.99 -20.33
N ASP A 151 0.73 10.27 -20.60
CA ASP A 151 0.50 10.75 -21.97
C ASP A 151 1.71 11.49 -22.56
N GLN A 152 2.64 11.93 -21.70
CA GLN A 152 3.75 12.78 -22.12
C GLN A 152 5.01 12.60 -21.27
N LEU A 153 6.15 12.93 -21.88
CA LEU A 153 7.41 13.06 -21.16
C LEU A 153 7.35 14.23 -20.19
N ASN A 154 8.14 14.14 -19.13
CA ASN A 154 8.17 15.07 -18.01
C ASN A 154 6.90 15.10 -17.16
N GLN A 155 5.94 14.20 -17.38
CA GLN A 155 4.79 14.06 -16.48
C GLN A 155 5.26 13.61 -15.09
N VAL A 156 4.70 14.20 -14.06
CA VAL A 156 5.03 13.89 -12.66
C VAL A 156 4.08 12.83 -12.13
N VAL A 157 4.66 11.82 -11.47
CA VAL A 157 3.93 10.74 -10.80
C VAL A 157 4.44 10.59 -9.36
N LEU A 158 3.62 10.01 -8.49
CA LEU A 158 3.99 9.68 -7.12
C LEU A 158 3.98 8.15 -6.98
N MET A 159 5.10 7.57 -6.58
CA MET A 159 5.21 6.14 -6.28
C MET A 159 5.27 5.94 -4.78
N ILE A 160 4.36 5.11 -4.25
CA ILE A 160 4.31 4.76 -2.83
C ILE A 160 4.63 3.27 -2.71
N HIS A 161 5.65 2.94 -1.94
CA HIS A 161 6.05 1.58 -1.64
C HIS A 161 5.96 1.35 -0.13
N CYS A 162 5.02 0.51 0.29
CA CYS A 162 4.86 0.11 1.68
C CYS A 162 4.12 -1.23 1.77
N GLY A 163 3.78 -1.67 2.97
CA GLY A 163 3.14 -2.97 3.19
C GLY A 163 2.31 -3.01 4.47
N SER A 164 2.00 -4.23 4.92
CA SER A 164 1.24 -4.53 6.15
C SER A 164 1.89 -4.08 7.46
N ARG A 165 3.10 -3.49 7.39
CA ARG A 165 3.85 -2.98 8.53
C ARG A 165 4.19 -4.11 9.52
N GLY A 166 4.26 -3.79 10.81
CA GLY A 166 4.55 -4.77 11.85
C GLY A 166 3.46 -5.84 12.02
N MET A 167 2.27 -5.63 11.45
CA MET A 167 1.16 -6.57 11.55
C MET A 167 1.42 -7.84 10.73
N GLY A 168 1.68 -7.73 9.43
CA GLY A 168 1.93 -8.91 8.60
C GLY A 168 3.19 -9.66 9.03
N HIS A 169 4.24 -8.94 9.44
CA HIS A 169 5.43 -9.58 10.02
C HIS A 169 5.08 -10.43 11.25
N GLN A 170 4.17 -9.95 12.08
CA GLN A 170 3.73 -10.69 13.26
C GLN A 170 2.79 -11.85 12.91
N VAL A 171 2.00 -11.73 11.83
CA VAL A 171 1.18 -12.82 11.29
C VAL A 171 2.09 -13.93 10.76
N THR A 172 3.04 -13.61 9.87
CA THR A 172 3.99 -14.60 9.33
C THR A 172 4.75 -15.29 10.44
N ALA A 173 5.25 -14.56 11.45
CA ALA A 173 5.96 -15.15 12.58
C ALA A 173 5.12 -16.10 13.47
N VAL A 174 3.78 -16.08 13.37
CA VAL A 174 2.89 -17.01 14.10
C VAL A 174 2.63 -18.29 13.29
N PHE A 175 2.68 -18.21 11.96
CA PHE A 175 2.39 -19.34 11.06
C PHE A 175 3.64 -19.97 10.44
N ALA A 176 4.81 -19.31 10.53
CA ALA A 176 6.10 -19.80 10.07
C ALA A 176 6.75 -20.80 11.04
#